data_AF-A0A7X6Q045-F1
#
_entry.id   AF-A0A7X6Q045-F1
#
_cell.length_a   1.000
_cell.length_b   1.000
_cell.length_c   1.000
_cell.angle_alpha   90.00
_cell.angle_beta   90.00
_cell.angle_gamma   90.00
#
_symmetry.space_group_name_H-M   'P 1'
#
loop_
_entity.id
_entity.type
_entity.pdbx_description
1 polymer ?
#
loop_
_entity_poly.entity_id
_entity_poly.type
_entity_poly.pdbx_seq_one_letter_code
_entity_poly.pdbx_strand_id
1 'polypeptide(L)'
;MPEDQKEIYFVSGESIEKCEAIPQSERVKEKGYEILYLTDDVDEFVIQIMQNYKEKPFKSITQGDLDLMSEEEKEAVKQKEESTKDVFDAIKEVLKDVVSDVRLSTRLKNHPVCLVSDEGLSFEMEKVLAQMPDAEASMKATRILELNPEHPLLDTLSEVVKNDPDKIEDAAWILYDQACLMEGLPIENPMEFSRKLSDLMISAYRK
;
A
#
# COMPACT_ATOMS: atom_id res chain seq x y z
N MET A 1 7.86 9.26 -22.86
CA MET A 1 8.62 9.16 -21.61
C MET A 1 9.56 10.35 -21.51
N PRO A 2 9.49 11.14 -20.43
CA PRO A 2 10.49 12.14 -20.09
C PRO A 2 11.92 11.58 -20.12
N GLU A 3 12.92 12.45 -20.31
CA GLU A 3 14.32 12.04 -20.44
C GLU A 3 14.86 11.35 -19.19
N ASP A 4 14.37 11.71 -18.01
CA ASP A 4 14.74 11.17 -16.70
C ASP A 4 13.98 9.89 -16.32
N GLN A 5 12.95 9.50 -17.08
CA GLN A 5 12.15 8.31 -16.80
C GLN A 5 12.89 7.03 -17.20
N LYS A 6 13.36 6.27 -16.21
CA LYS A 6 14.12 5.02 -16.40
C LYS A 6 13.24 3.79 -16.62
N GLU A 7 12.03 3.79 -16.06
CA GLU A 7 11.15 2.61 -15.97
C GLU A 7 9.81 2.87 -16.65
N ILE A 8 9.17 1.81 -17.14
CA ILE A 8 7.79 1.84 -17.62
C ILE A 8 6.89 1.49 -16.42
N TYR A 9 6.23 2.49 -15.85
CA TYR A 9 5.34 2.30 -14.72
C TYR A 9 4.02 1.68 -15.14
N PHE A 10 3.56 0.68 -14.39
CA PHE A 10 2.27 0.06 -14.63
C PHE A 10 1.53 -0.24 -13.32
N VAL A 11 0.23 -0.47 -13.45
CA VAL A 11 -0.61 -1.05 -12.42
C VAL A 11 -1.60 -2.00 -13.07
N SER A 12 -1.85 -3.11 -12.40
CA SER A 12 -2.89 -4.05 -12.80
C SER A 12 -4.10 -3.93 -11.88
N GLY A 13 -5.28 -4.13 -12.44
CA GLY A 13 -6.53 -4.17 -11.67
C GLY A 13 -7.75 -4.35 -12.56
N GLU A 14 -8.88 -4.71 -11.96
CA GLU A 14 -10.09 -5.16 -12.68
C GLU A 14 -10.73 -4.11 -13.63
N SER A 15 -10.35 -2.83 -13.54
CA SER A 15 -10.91 -1.76 -14.38
C SER A 15 -10.00 -0.53 -14.40
N ILE A 16 -10.14 0.28 -15.45
CA ILE A 16 -9.43 1.56 -15.58
C ILE A 16 -9.71 2.46 -14.37
N GLU A 17 -10.96 2.51 -13.91
CA GLU A 17 -11.37 3.34 -12.78
C GLU A 17 -10.67 2.92 -11.48
N LYS A 18 -10.53 1.62 -11.23
CA LYS A 18 -9.80 1.11 -10.06
C LYS A 18 -8.31 1.42 -10.16
N CYS A 19 -7.70 1.18 -11.32
CA CYS A 19 -6.29 1.51 -11.56
C CYS A 19 -6.01 3.02 -11.40
N GLU A 20 -6.96 3.87 -11.79
CA GLU A 20 -6.81 5.31 -11.66
C GLU A 20 -6.95 5.81 -10.22
N ALA A 21 -7.81 5.16 -9.43
CA ALA A 21 -8.11 5.53 -8.05
C ALA A 21 -7.05 5.06 -7.03
N ILE A 22 -6.07 4.27 -7.44
CA ILE A 22 -5.09 3.68 -6.52
C ILE A 22 -4.15 4.75 -5.92
N PRO A 23 -3.98 4.79 -4.58
CA PRO A 23 -3.14 5.78 -3.90
C PRO A 23 -1.68 5.84 -4.38
N GLN A 24 -1.14 4.69 -4.75
CA GLN A 24 0.25 4.51 -5.16
C GLN A 24 0.58 5.23 -6.48
N SER A 25 -0.44 5.68 -7.21
CA SER A 25 -0.29 6.46 -8.45
C SER A 25 0.06 7.93 -8.22
N GLU A 26 -0.14 8.45 -7.00
CA GLU A 26 -0.08 9.90 -6.70
C GLU A 26 1.27 10.52 -7.09
N ARG A 27 2.37 10.00 -6.57
CA ARG A 27 3.70 10.57 -6.81
C ARG A 27 4.21 10.30 -8.24
N VAL A 28 3.79 9.19 -8.85
CA VAL A 28 4.09 8.87 -10.27
C VAL A 28 3.45 9.94 -11.18
N LYS A 29 2.17 10.24 -10.94
CA LYS A 29 1.42 11.27 -11.66
C LYS A 29 1.98 12.67 -11.39
N GLU A 30 2.39 12.97 -10.15
CA GLU A 30 3.01 14.26 -9.80
C GLU A 30 4.31 14.52 -10.59
N LYS A 31 5.13 13.48 -10.80
CA LYS A 31 6.32 13.57 -11.65
C LYS A 31 6.02 13.69 -13.14
N GLY A 32 4.74 13.66 -13.54
CA GLY A 32 4.33 13.70 -14.93
C GLY A 32 4.65 12.40 -15.68
N TYR A 33 4.83 11.29 -14.96
CA TYR A 33 5.02 9.99 -15.59
C TYR A 33 3.68 9.36 -15.93
N GLU A 34 3.61 8.79 -17.12
CA GLU A 34 2.47 7.99 -17.56
C GLU A 34 2.50 6.62 -16.89
N ILE A 35 1.31 6.08 -16.59
CA ILE A 35 1.12 4.77 -16.00
C ILE A 35 0.36 3.91 -16.99
N LEU A 36 0.88 2.72 -17.31
CA LEU A 36 0.18 1.72 -18.09
C LEU A 36 -0.83 0.99 -17.20
N TYR A 37 -2.11 1.03 -17.57
CA TYR A 37 -3.15 0.27 -16.88
C TYR A 37 -3.33 -1.07 -17.58
N LEU A 38 -3.18 -2.13 -16.80
CA LEU A 38 -3.35 -3.52 -17.21
C LEU A 38 -4.65 -4.02 -16.59
N THR A 39 -5.60 -4.47 -17.40
CA THR A 39 -6.95 -4.78 -16.92
C THR A 39 -7.38 -6.20 -17.21
N ASP A 40 -6.62 -6.93 -18.01
CA ASP A 40 -6.89 -8.35 -18.28
C ASP A 40 -6.00 -9.22 -17.38
N ASP A 41 -6.55 -10.33 -16.89
CA ASP A 41 -5.85 -11.28 -15.99
C ASP A 41 -4.49 -11.75 -16.53
N VAL A 42 -4.33 -11.80 -17.85
CA VAL A 42 -3.11 -12.25 -18.53
C VAL A 42 -2.02 -11.17 -18.61
N ASP A 43 -2.39 -9.90 -18.50
CA ASP A 43 -1.50 -8.77 -18.77
C ASP A 43 -0.28 -8.78 -17.85
N GLU A 44 -0.49 -9.07 -16.57
CA GLU A 44 0.59 -9.06 -15.59
C GLU A 44 1.63 -10.16 -15.85
N PHE A 45 1.17 -11.34 -16.26
CA PHE A 45 2.06 -12.43 -16.69
C PHE A 45 2.87 -12.03 -17.93
N VAL A 46 2.24 -11.36 -18.89
CA VAL A 46 2.93 -10.88 -20.11
C VAL A 46 4.04 -9.92 -19.75
N ILE A 47 3.76 -8.93 -18.91
CA ILE A 47 4.74 -7.91 -18.51
C ILE A 47 5.89 -8.51 -17.70
N GLN A 48 5.61 -9.44 -16.79
CA GLN A 48 6.66 -10.14 -16.04
C GLN A 48 7.57 -10.98 -16.94
N ILE A 49 7.02 -11.66 -17.96
CA ILE A 49 7.80 -12.44 -18.93
C ILE A 49 8.62 -11.51 -19.83
N MET A 50 8.04 -10.40 -20.27
CA MET A 50 8.72 -9.43 -21.14
C MET A 50 9.89 -8.75 -20.44
N GLN A 51 9.78 -8.50 -19.12
CA GLN A 51 10.76 -7.83 -18.24
C GLN A 51 11.06 -6.37 -18.60
N ASN A 52 11.31 -6.08 -19.87
CA ASN A 52 11.60 -4.75 -20.38
C ASN A 52 11.08 -4.57 -21.82
N TYR A 53 10.94 -3.32 -22.23
CA TYR A 53 10.69 -2.94 -23.61
C TYR A 53 11.62 -1.81 -24.01
N LYS A 54 12.38 -2.01 -25.09
CA LYS A 54 13.42 -1.06 -25.56
C LYS A 54 14.37 -0.65 -24.42
N GLU A 55 14.91 -1.65 -23.72
CA GLU A 55 15.87 -1.49 -22.61
C GLU A 55 15.30 -0.82 -21.35
N LYS A 56 13.99 -0.54 -21.30
CA LYS A 56 13.33 0.02 -20.13
C LYS A 56 12.56 -1.04 -19.37
N PRO A 57 12.91 -1.33 -18.10
CA PRO A 57 12.21 -2.34 -17.31
C PRO A 57 10.79 -1.86 -16.97
N PHE A 58 9.89 -2.82 -16.81
CA PHE A 58 8.58 -2.56 -16.24
C PHE A 58 8.68 -2.49 -14.72
N LYS A 59 7.99 -1.53 -14.11
CA LYS A 59 7.91 -1.38 -12.66
C LYS A 59 6.46 -1.21 -12.23
N SER A 60 5.97 -2.15 -11.43
CA SER A 60 4.65 -2.02 -10.83
C SER A 60 4.68 -0.92 -9.76
N ILE A 61 3.65 -0.08 -9.74
CA ILE A 61 3.53 0.97 -8.71
C ILE A 61 3.03 0.41 -7.37
N THR A 62 2.52 -0.83 -7.34
CA THR A 62 2.00 -1.51 -6.14
C THR A 62 2.97 -2.56 -5.59
N GLN A 63 4.16 -2.72 -6.19
CA GLN A 63 5.14 -3.74 -5.83
C GLN A 63 6.54 -3.18 -5.58
N GLY A 64 7.25 -3.76 -4.62
CA GLY A 64 8.62 -3.42 -4.26
C GLY A 64 8.78 -1.94 -3.93
N ASP A 65 10.00 -1.43 -4.01
CA ASP A 65 10.26 0.00 -3.79
C ASP A 65 10.08 0.81 -5.07
N LEU A 66 9.41 1.97 -4.95
CA LEU A 66 9.37 3.01 -5.98
C LEU A 66 10.40 4.08 -5.66
N ASP A 67 11.44 4.17 -6.48
CA ASP A 67 12.50 5.17 -6.34
C ASP A 67 12.11 6.52 -6.98
N LEU A 68 11.02 7.10 -6.48
CA LEU A 68 10.46 8.35 -6.99
C LEU A 68 10.78 9.57 -6.13
N MET A 69 11.39 9.39 -4.96
CA MET A 69 11.78 10.51 -4.10
C MET A 69 13.14 11.06 -4.50
N SER A 70 13.35 12.37 -4.36
CA SER A 70 14.69 12.94 -4.39
C SER A 70 15.49 12.48 -3.17
N GLU A 71 16.82 12.57 -3.23
CA GLU A 71 17.68 12.21 -2.09
C GLU A 71 17.38 13.07 -0.84
N GLU A 72 17.00 14.34 -1.02
CA GLU A 72 16.61 15.24 0.07
C GLU A 72 15.31 14.77 0.73
N GLU A 73 14.33 14.37 -0.07
CA GLU A 73 13.06 13.86 0.46
C GLU A 73 13.26 12.51 1.16
N LYS A 74 14.10 11.62 0.61
CA LYS A 74 14.43 10.34 1.27
C LYS A 74 15.07 10.56 2.64
N GLU A 75 15.96 11.55 2.75
CA GLU A 75 16.61 11.87 4.01
C GLU A 75 15.60 12.41 5.03
N ALA A 76 14.65 13.24 4.60
CA ALA A 76 13.56 13.71 5.45
C ALA A 76 12.65 12.55 5.92
N VAL A 77 12.35 11.59 5.04
CA VAL A 77 11.59 10.38 5.38
C VAL A 77 12.33 9.56 6.43
N LYS A 78 13.64 9.31 6.26
CA LYS A 78 14.45 8.58 7.25
C LYS A 78 14.45 9.24 8.62
N GLN A 79 14.61 10.56 8.67
CA GLN A 79 14.55 11.30 9.93
C GLN A 79 13.16 11.18 10.59
N LYS A 80 12.09 11.25 9.78
CA LYS A 80 10.74 11.06 10.29
C LYS A 80 10.53 9.63 10.79
N GLU A 81 11.07 8.64 10.09
CA GLU A 81 11.00 7.23 10.44
C GLU A 81 11.61 6.95 11.83
N GLU A 82 12.76 7.56 12.13
CA GLU A 82 13.38 7.46 13.45
C GLU A 82 12.48 8.06 14.55
N SER A 83 11.83 9.19 14.25
CA SER A 83 10.97 9.89 15.22
C SER A 83 9.61 9.24 15.45
N THR A 84 9.15 8.40 14.51
CA THR A 84 7.86 7.67 14.56
C THR A 84 8.03 6.16 14.66
N LYS A 85 9.22 5.69 15.05
CA LYS A 85 9.55 4.27 15.18
C LYS A 85 8.60 3.52 16.11
N ASP A 86 8.21 4.17 17.21
CA ASP A 86 7.26 3.66 18.19
C ASP A 86 5.90 3.32 17.56
N VAL A 87 5.44 4.12 16.58
CA VAL A 87 4.22 3.86 15.83
C VAL A 87 4.33 2.60 14.97
N PHE A 88 5.42 2.46 14.20
CA PHE A 88 5.59 1.29 13.33
C PHE A 88 5.75 0.02 14.14
N ASP A 89 6.53 0.04 15.22
CA ASP A 89 6.73 -1.12 16.09
C ASP A 89 5.40 -1.54 16.72
N ALA A 90 4.57 -0.59 17.17
CA ALA A 90 3.25 -0.89 17.73
C ALA A 90 2.28 -1.48 16.70
N ILE A 91 2.20 -0.89 15.51
CA ILE A 91 1.32 -1.39 14.42
C ILE A 91 1.80 -2.76 13.94
N LYS A 92 3.12 -2.95 13.79
CA LYS A 92 3.72 -4.21 13.36
C LYS A 92 3.46 -5.32 14.36
N GLU A 93 3.50 -5.05 15.66
CA GLU A 93 3.17 -6.05 16.68
C GLU A 93 1.70 -6.48 16.60
N VAL A 94 0.77 -5.53 16.36
CA VAL A 94 -0.66 -5.84 16.18
C VAL A 94 -0.93 -6.65 14.92
N LEU A 95 -0.25 -6.31 13.81
CA LEU A 95 -0.52 -6.88 12.48
C LEU A 95 0.48 -7.98 12.07
N LYS A 96 1.33 -8.47 12.98
CA LYS A 96 2.43 -9.42 12.68
C LYS A 96 2.04 -10.70 11.93
N ASP A 97 0.78 -11.11 12.07
CA ASP A 97 0.25 -12.31 11.43
C ASP A 97 -0.26 -12.05 9.99
N VAL A 98 -0.43 -10.78 9.60
CA VAL A 98 -1.05 -10.37 8.32
C VAL A 98 -0.20 -9.42 7.48
N VAL A 99 0.83 -8.78 8.06
CA VAL A 99 1.84 -7.98 7.34
C VAL A 99 3.25 -8.45 7.64
N SER A 100 4.13 -8.39 6.65
CA SER A 100 5.56 -8.66 6.83
C SER A 100 6.31 -7.45 7.38
N ASP A 101 5.85 -6.25 7.05
CA ASP A 101 6.50 -5.00 7.45
C ASP A 101 5.53 -3.81 7.50
N VAL A 102 5.92 -2.80 8.27
CA VAL A 102 5.23 -1.51 8.37
C VAL A 102 6.30 -0.43 8.28
N ARG A 103 6.17 0.47 7.30
CA ARG A 103 7.20 1.49 7.01
C ARG A 103 6.59 2.77 6.46
N LEU A 104 7.41 3.81 6.31
CA LEU A 104 6.98 5.02 5.62
C LEU A 104 6.89 4.80 4.11
N SER A 105 5.85 5.37 3.52
CA SER A 105 5.66 5.34 2.08
C SER A 105 6.56 6.34 1.38
N THR A 106 7.13 5.91 0.25
CA THR A 106 7.84 6.77 -0.69
C THR A 106 7.00 7.16 -1.90
N ARG A 107 5.75 6.68 -1.99
CA ARG A 107 4.87 6.83 -3.16
C ARG A 107 3.56 7.56 -2.88
N LEU A 108 3.12 7.60 -1.62
CA LEU A 108 1.92 8.31 -1.19
C LEU A 108 2.14 9.82 -1.08
N LYS A 109 1.04 10.57 -1.22
CA LYS A 109 0.95 12.01 -1.02
C LYS A 109 -0.28 12.43 -0.24
N ASN A 110 -1.49 12.11 -0.70
CA ASN A 110 -2.73 12.55 -0.06
C ASN A 110 -3.37 11.46 0.79
N HIS A 111 -3.18 10.19 0.45
CA HIS A 111 -3.79 9.08 1.19
C HIS A 111 -2.94 8.71 2.42
N PRO A 112 -3.55 8.29 3.53
CA PRO A 112 -2.83 7.99 4.77
C PRO A 112 -2.03 6.68 4.72
N VAL A 113 -2.50 5.71 3.95
CA VAL A 113 -1.98 4.33 3.96
C VAL A 113 -2.18 3.68 2.60
N CYS A 114 -1.30 2.72 2.27
CA CYS A 114 -1.52 1.76 1.20
C CYS A 114 -0.86 0.42 1.52
N LEU A 115 -1.23 -0.62 0.77
CA LEU A 115 -0.53 -1.90 0.79
C LEU A 115 0.40 -2.00 -0.41
N VAL A 116 1.55 -2.63 -0.20
CA VAL A 116 2.53 -2.92 -1.23
C VAL A 116 2.94 -4.38 -1.10
N SER A 117 3.05 -5.08 -2.23
CA SER A 117 3.64 -6.41 -2.24
C SER A 117 5.15 -6.34 -2.40
N ASP A 118 5.89 -7.28 -1.84
CA ASP A 118 7.32 -7.41 -2.14
C ASP A 118 7.54 -7.93 -3.57
N GLU A 119 8.78 -7.92 -4.05
CA GLU A 119 9.16 -8.51 -5.33
C GLU A 119 8.73 -9.99 -5.40
N GLY A 120 8.24 -10.44 -6.56
CA GLY A 120 7.64 -11.77 -6.74
C GLY A 120 6.14 -11.71 -6.99
N LEU A 121 5.34 -12.28 -6.09
CA LEU A 121 3.89 -12.37 -6.26
C LEU A 121 3.20 -11.03 -5.94
N SER A 122 2.45 -10.50 -6.90
CA SER A 122 1.66 -9.27 -6.72
C SER A 122 0.25 -9.58 -6.20
N PHE A 123 -0.48 -8.54 -5.76
CA PHE A 123 -1.87 -8.68 -5.33
C PHE A 123 -2.81 -9.11 -6.46
N GLU A 124 -2.60 -8.63 -7.69
CA GLU A 124 -3.44 -9.03 -8.80
C GLU A 124 -3.16 -10.48 -9.21
N MET A 125 -1.90 -10.90 -9.21
CA MET A 125 -1.56 -12.31 -9.38
C MET A 125 -2.15 -13.20 -8.29
N GLU A 126 -2.12 -12.77 -7.01
CA GLU A 126 -2.81 -13.48 -5.92
C GLU A 126 -4.30 -13.69 -6.24
N LYS A 127 -4.99 -12.64 -6.71
CA LYS A 127 -6.42 -12.73 -7.07
C LYS A 127 -6.67 -13.68 -8.24
N VAL A 128 -5.88 -13.59 -9.31
CA VAL A 128 -6.02 -14.47 -10.48
C VAL A 128 -5.76 -15.92 -10.09
N LEU A 129 -4.70 -16.20 -9.33
CA LEU A 129 -4.39 -17.54 -8.86
C LEU A 129 -5.48 -18.10 -7.95
N ALA A 130 -6.06 -17.28 -7.07
CA ALA A 130 -7.15 -17.69 -6.18
C ALA A 130 -8.44 -18.12 -6.93
N GLN A 131 -8.60 -17.73 -8.19
CA GLN A 131 -9.75 -18.11 -9.02
C GLN A 131 -9.51 -19.43 -9.81
N MET A 132 -8.27 -19.93 -9.87
CA MET A 132 -7.97 -21.14 -10.65
C MET A 132 -8.47 -22.41 -9.93
N PRO A 133 -9.12 -23.35 -10.65
CA PRO A 133 -9.47 -24.64 -10.08
C PRO A 133 -8.18 -25.40 -9.71
N ASP A 134 -8.12 -25.93 -8.48
CA ASP A 134 -6.96 -26.60 -7.86
C ASP A 134 -5.81 -25.70 -7.39
N ALA A 135 -5.98 -24.37 -7.38
CA ALA A 135 -5.01 -23.51 -6.70
C ALA A 135 -4.95 -23.85 -5.20
N GLU A 136 -3.74 -24.12 -4.70
CA GLU A 136 -3.54 -24.09 -3.26
C GLU A 136 -3.88 -22.67 -2.79
N ALA A 137 -4.90 -22.53 -1.94
CA ALA A 137 -5.33 -21.25 -1.34
C ALA A 137 -4.26 -20.59 -0.42
N SER A 138 -2.99 -20.97 -0.57
CA SER A 138 -1.85 -20.63 0.27
C SER A 138 -0.92 -19.58 -0.35
N MET A 139 -0.99 -19.33 -1.66
CA MET A 139 -0.10 -18.35 -2.31
C MET A 139 -0.63 -16.93 -2.12
N LYS A 140 -0.33 -16.34 -0.96
CA LYS A 140 -0.58 -14.93 -0.65
C LYS A 140 0.65 -14.10 -1.00
N ALA A 141 0.44 -12.96 -1.66
CA ALA A 141 1.47 -11.95 -1.83
C ALA A 141 1.91 -11.43 -0.45
N THR A 142 3.19 -11.12 -0.33
CA THR A 142 3.71 -10.39 0.82
C THR A 142 2.94 -9.10 0.99
N ARG A 143 2.63 -8.69 2.22
CA ARG A 143 1.88 -7.47 2.52
C ARG A 143 2.74 -6.54 3.36
N ILE A 144 3.10 -5.40 2.81
CA ILE A 144 3.81 -4.32 3.50
C ILE A 144 2.83 -3.16 3.63
N LEU A 145 2.59 -2.71 4.86
CA LEU A 145 1.75 -1.55 5.12
C LEU A 145 2.61 -0.29 5.08
N GLU A 146 2.39 0.57 4.09
CA GLU A 146 3.10 1.84 3.99
C GLU A 146 2.23 2.98 4.53
N LEU A 147 2.75 3.74 5.49
CA LEU A 147 2.11 4.93 6.05
C LEU A 147 2.66 6.20 5.40
N ASN A 148 1.78 7.14 5.09
CA ASN A 148 2.19 8.38 4.46
C ASN A 148 2.90 9.33 5.46
N PRO A 149 4.18 9.69 5.22
CA PRO A 149 4.93 10.59 6.09
C PRO A 149 4.35 12.02 6.15
N GLU A 150 3.64 12.46 5.12
CA GLU A 150 3.10 13.82 4.99
C GLU A 150 1.66 13.93 5.50
N HIS A 151 0.99 12.79 5.77
CA HIS A 151 -0.41 12.80 6.17
C HIS A 151 -0.57 13.09 7.68
N PRO A 152 -1.49 13.99 8.10
CA PRO A 152 -1.70 14.32 9.53
C PRO A 152 -2.06 13.12 10.43
N LEU A 153 -2.54 12.04 9.83
CA LEU A 153 -2.82 10.80 10.57
C LEU A 153 -1.56 10.22 11.21
N LEU A 154 -0.38 10.34 10.60
CA LEU A 154 0.85 9.80 11.18
C LEU A 154 1.16 10.47 12.53
N ASP A 155 1.05 11.80 12.58
CA ASP A 155 1.24 12.55 13.82
C ASP A 155 0.16 12.20 14.86
N THR A 156 -1.08 11.98 14.40
CA THR A 156 -2.18 11.50 15.26
C THR A 156 -1.89 10.13 15.85
N LEU A 157 -1.35 9.18 15.08
CA LEU A 157 -0.95 7.86 15.56
C LEU A 157 0.19 7.96 16.59
N SER A 158 1.14 8.87 16.39
CA SER A 158 2.19 9.14 17.39
C SER A 158 1.61 9.64 18.71
N GLU A 159 0.54 10.45 18.69
CA GLU A 159 -0.17 10.85 19.90
C GLU A 159 -0.94 9.70 20.55
N VAL A 160 -1.59 8.85 19.74
CA VAL A 160 -2.31 7.66 20.22
C VAL A 160 -1.37 6.71 20.94
N VAL A 161 -0.20 6.39 20.36
CA VAL A 161 0.80 5.51 21.00
C VAL A 161 1.26 6.06 22.36
N LYS A 162 1.36 7.39 22.50
CA LYS A 162 1.83 8.04 23.73
C LYS A 162 0.75 8.16 24.80
N ASN A 163 -0.47 8.49 24.41
CA ASN A 163 -1.53 8.90 25.34
C ASN A 163 -2.61 7.83 25.55
N ASP A 164 -2.90 7.03 24.52
CA ASP A 164 -3.99 6.04 24.49
C ASP A 164 -3.52 4.73 23.80
N PRO A 165 -2.49 4.04 24.32
CA PRO A 165 -1.89 2.89 23.63
C PRO A 165 -2.88 1.77 23.33
N ASP A 166 -3.94 1.61 24.14
CA ASP A 166 -4.99 0.60 23.90
C ASP A 166 -5.76 0.85 22.58
N LYS A 167 -5.76 2.09 22.05
CA LYS A 167 -6.44 2.42 20.79
C LYS A 167 -5.58 2.14 19.55
N ILE A 168 -4.29 1.83 19.71
CA ILE A 168 -3.42 1.57 18.56
C ILE A 168 -3.83 0.29 17.83
N GLU A 169 -4.37 -0.70 18.55
CA GLU A 169 -4.86 -1.94 17.98
C GLU A 169 -6.01 -1.68 17.00
N ASP A 170 -7.01 -0.91 17.42
CA ASP A 170 -8.14 -0.55 16.56
C ASP A 170 -7.69 0.29 15.37
N ALA A 171 -6.81 1.28 15.59
CA ALA A 171 -6.28 2.11 14.52
C ALA A 171 -5.50 1.30 13.47
N ALA A 172 -4.66 0.35 13.91
CA ALA A 172 -3.88 -0.53 13.04
C ALA A 172 -4.79 -1.40 12.16
N TRP A 173 -5.80 -2.05 12.75
CA TRP A 173 -6.76 -2.87 12.00
C TRP A 173 -7.61 -2.04 11.03
N ILE A 174 -8.10 -0.86 11.45
CA ILE A 174 -8.84 0.02 10.55
C ILE A 174 -7.98 0.45 9.35
N LEU A 175 -6.70 0.79 9.57
CA LEU A 175 -5.80 1.18 8.48
C LEU A 175 -5.50 0.02 7.54
N TYR A 176 -5.28 -1.17 8.09
CA TYR A 176 -5.06 -2.37 7.29
C TYR A 176 -6.28 -2.70 6.43
N ASP A 177 -7.47 -2.71 7.01
CA ASP A 177 -8.71 -3.02 6.29
C ASP A 177 -9.02 -1.96 5.23
N GLN A 178 -8.75 -0.67 5.51
CA GLN A 178 -8.84 0.40 4.51
C GLN A 178 -7.90 0.15 3.34
N ALA A 179 -6.65 -0.22 3.60
CA ALA A 179 -5.69 -0.52 2.56
C ALA A 179 -6.08 -1.76 1.75
N CYS A 180 -6.62 -2.81 2.40
CA CYS A 180 -7.19 -3.97 1.71
C CYS A 180 -8.33 -3.57 0.76
N LEU A 181 -9.25 -2.69 1.19
CA LEU A 181 -10.33 -2.20 0.34
C LEU A 181 -9.80 -1.45 -0.89
N MET A 182 -8.77 -0.62 -0.71
CA MET A 182 -8.15 0.12 -1.82
C MET A 182 -7.50 -0.81 -2.85
N GLU A 183 -6.87 -1.90 -2.39
CA GLU A 183 -6.30 -2.94 -3.27
C GLU A 183 -7.34 -3.91 -3.85
N GLY A 184 -8.60 -3.84 -3.43
CA GLY A 184 -9.62 -4.82 -3.78
C GLY A 184 -9.37 -6.21 -3.18
N LEU A 185 -8.66 -6.28 -2.05
CA LEU A 185 -8.46 -7.49 -1.26
C LEU A 185 -9.65 -7.70 -0.31
N PRO A 186 -9.99 -8.97 0.01
CA PRO A 186 -11.04 -9.26 0.97
C PRO A 186 -10.65 -8.83 2.39
N ILE A 187 -11.59 -8.22 3.11
CA ILE A 187 -11.47 -8.03 4.56
C ILE A 187 -11.77 -9.38 5.24
N GLU A 188 -10.86 -9.89 6.06
CA GLU A 188 -11.02 -11.19 6.73
C GLU A 188 -12.18 -11.19 7.72
N ASN A 189 -12.41 -10.09 8.43
CA ASN A 189 -13.53 -9.93 9.36
C ASN A 189 -14.28 -8.60 9.16
N PRO A 190 -15.21 -8.53 8.18
CA PRO A 190 -15.96 -7.30 7.89
C PRO A 190 -16.81 -6.79 9.06
N MET A 191 -17.24 -7.70 9.96
CA MET A 191 -18.03 -7.35 11.14
C MET A 191 -17.17 -6.64 12.20
N GLU A 192 -15.95 -7.13 12.43
CA GLU A 192 -14.97 -6.45 13.29
C GLU A 192 -14.62 -5.06 12.73
N PHE A 193 -14.31 -4.97 11.43
CA PHE A 193 -14.02 -3.69 10.77
C PHE A 193 -15.16 -2.68 10.95
N SER A 194 -16.40 -3.11 10.66
CA SER A 194 -17.58 -2.26 10.82
C SER A 194 -17.79 -1.80 12.27
N ARG A 195 -17.50 -2.67 13.24
CA ARG A 195 -17.61 -2.35 14.67
C ARG A 195 -16.55 -1.32 15.08
N LYS A 196 -15.27 -1.58 14.79
CA LYS A 196 -14.15 -0.68 15.10
C LYS A 196 -14.35 0.70 14.48
N LEU A 197 -14.81 0.76 13.23
CA LEU A 197 -15.12 2.02 12.55
C LEU A 197 -16.28 2.77 13.24
N SER A 198 -17.31 2.06 13.69
CA SER A 198 -18.42 2.65 14.44
C SER A 198 -17.99 3.21 15.78
N ASP A 199 -17.15 2.46 16.52
CA ASP A 199 -16.62 2.87 17.82
C ASP A 199 -15.68 4.07 17.69
N LEU A 200 -14.88 4.12 16.62
CA LEU A 200 -14.06 5.29 16.25
C LEU A 200 -14.93 6.52 15.99
N MET A 201 -16.00 6.39 15.19
CA MET A 201 -16.92 7.49 14.92
C MET A 201 -17.61 7.99 16.21
N ILE A 202 -18.06 7.09 17.08
CA ILE A 202 -18.66 7.47 18.37
C ILE A 202 -17.64 8.25 19.20
N SER A 203 -16.41 7.75 19.31
CA SER A 203 -15.36 8.40 20.09
C SER A 203 -14.97 9.77 19.53
N ALA A 204 -14.99 9.94 18.20
CA ALA A 204 -14.64 11.19 17.55
C ALA A 204 -15.75 12.26 17.65
N TYR A 205 -17.03 11.86 17.60
CA TYR A 205 -18.16 12.80 17.54
C TYR A 205 -18.91 13.00 18.86
N ARG A 206 -18.69 12.13 19.85
CA ARG A 206 -19.32 12.27 21.17
C ARG A 206 -18.51 13.26 22.01
N LYS A 207 -19.09 14.45 22.20
CA LYS A 207 -18.62 15.46 23.17
C LYS A 207 -18.84 15.02 24.61
#